data_AF-A0A2V9RKQ7-F1
#
_entry.id   AF-A0A2V9RKQ7-F1
#
_cell.length_a   1.000
_cell.length_b   1.000
_cell.length_c   1.000
_cell.angle_alpha   90.00
_cell.angle_beta   90.00
_cell.angle_gamma   90.00
#
_symmetry.space_group_name_H-M   'P 1'
#
loop_
_entity.id
_entity.type
_entity.pdbx_description
1 polymer ?
#
loop_
_entity_poly.entity_id
_entity_poly.type
_entity_poly.pdbx_seq_one_letter_code
_entity_poly.pdbx_strand_id
1 'polypeptide(L)'
;MARIRSLRPNVGRDEAIDQFSSTGPIEMLRQMAFGPVRSVAEFFIPFQLFQVEILNSGKRDQRVLGLDAVTGSLDLYAFEQLPGPGEVVFVETRNCPLPLLEEEKARELILGKVRRVLFTTGFFRMRNLQISAEPIAGEIYIPYWVGFRGRGAQARFVVMDAVRRRIEGAKVRNLLQTWLTSMQ
;
A
#
# COMPACT_ATOMS: atom_id res chain seq x y z
N MET A 1 -19.02 -6.84 10.19
CA MET A 1 -18.30 -5.84 9.37
C MET A 1 -17.40 -5.05 10.30
N ALA A 2 -16.18 -4.72 9.88
CA ALA A 2 -15.24 -3.98 10.71
C ALA A 2 -15.35 -2.47 10.41
N ARG A 3 -15.30 -1.64 11.46
CA ARG A 3 -15.17 -0.19 11.34
C ARG A 3 -13.69 0.17 11.36
N ILE A 4 -13.15 0.57 10.21
CA ILE A 4 -11.73 0.84 10.02
C ILE A 4 -11.46 2.34 9.93
N ARG A 5 -10.25 2.73 10.35
CA ARG A 5 -9.70 4.09 10.15
C ARG A 5 -8.88 4.08 8.86
N SER A 6 -9.37 4.74 7.82
CA SER A 6 -8.74 4.74 6.50
C SER A 6 -8.33 6.14 6.04
N LEU A 7 -7.30 6.23 5.21
CA LEU A 7 -7.04 7.47 4.46
C LEU A 7 -8.21 7.78 3.52
N ARG A 8 -8.50 9.07 3.35
CA ARG A 8 -9.46 9.52 2.37
C ARG A 8 -8.94 9.20 0.97
N PRO A 9 -9.71 8.48 0.13
CA PRO A 9 -9.33 8.29 -1.25
C PRO A 9 -9.34 9.64 -1.97
N ASN A 10 -8.30 9.89 -2.75
CA ASN A 10 -8.21 11.04 -3.66
C ASN A 10 -8.80 10.73 -5.04
N VAL A 11 -9.23 9.49 -5.27
CA VAL A 11 -9.82 9.04 -6.54
C VAL A 11 -11.17 8.40 -6.24
N GLY A 12 -12.21 8.89 -6.89
CA GLY A 12 -13.55 8.29 -6.85
C GLY A 12 -13.64 6.99 -7.65
N ARG A 13 -14.74 6.25 -7.46
CA ARG A 13 -14.97 5.00 -8.18
C ARG A 13 -15.01 5.19 -9.69
N ASP A 14 -15.69 6.22 -10.17
CA ASP A 14 -15.85 6.47 -11.61
C ASP A 14 -14.52 6.89 -12.24
N GLU A 15 -13.74 7.75 -11.56
CA GLU A 15 -12.37 8.08 -11.97
C GLU A 15 -11.46 6.84 -12.02
N ALA A 16 -11.65 5.89 -11.10
CA ALA A 16 -10.91 4.62 -11.13
C ALA A 16 -11.32 3.75 -12.33
N ILE A 17 -12.61 3.68 -12.66
CA ILE A 17 -13.11 2.99 -13.86
C ILE A 17 -12.49 3.61 -15.11
N ASP A 18 -12.46 4.94 -15.19
CA ASP A 18 -11.89 5.67 -16.32
C ASP A 18 -10.38 5.39 -16.44
N GLN A 19 -9.65 5.41 -15.33
CA GLN A 19 -8.22 5.06 -15.33
C GLN A 19 -7.96 3.60 -15.72
N PHE A 20 -8.80 2.68 -15.26
CA PHE A 20 -8.70 1.28 -15.68
C PHE A 20 -9.16 1.05 -17.12
N SER A 21 -9.90 1.97 -17.72
CA SER A 21 -10.42 1.87 -19.09
C SER A 21 -9.70 2.78 -20.07
N SER A 22 -8.73 3.57 -19.59
CA SER A 22 -8.05 4.62 -20.35
C SER A 22 -7.39 4.09 -21.62
N THR A 23 -7.73 4.73 -22.75
CA THR A 23 -7.42 4.32 -24.12
C THR A 23 -5.95 4.60 -24.49
N GLY A 24 -5.02 3.79 -23.97
CA GLY A 24 -3.62 3.76 -24.42
C GLY A 24 -3.33 2.53 -25.29
N PRO A 25 -2.31 2.55 -26.17
CA PRO A 25 -1.97 1.38 -27.00
C PRO A 25 -1.64 0.13 -26.17
N ILE A 26 -1.03 0.30 -24.99
CA ILE A 26 -0.78 -0.79 -24.03
C ILE A 26 -2.09 -1.32 -23.45
N GLU A 27 -3.05 -0.45 -23.19
CA GLU A 27 -4.34 -0.82 -22.60
C GLU A 27 -5.26 -1.48 -23.64
N MET A 28 -5.21 -1.04 -24.90
CA MET A 28 -5.88 -1.70 -26.02
C MET A 28 -5.34 -3.13 -26.22
N LEU A 29 -4.01 -3.30 -26.12
CA LEU A 29 -3.39 -4.63 -26.14
C LEU A 29 -3.85 -5.50 -24.96
N ARG A 30 -3.97 -4.92 -23.75
CA ARG A 30 -4.48 -5.61 -22.56
C ARG A 30 -5.97 -5.95 -22.66
N GLN A 31 -6.79 -5.08 -23.22
CA GLN A 31 -8.21 -5.35 -23.46
C GLN A 31 -8.39 -6.47 -24.48
N MET A 32 -7.57 -6.51 -25.53
CA MET A 32 -7.56 -7.61 -26.49
C MET A 32 -7.11 -8.93 -25.85
N ALA A 33 -6.01 -8.91 -25.07
CA ALA A 33 -5.48 -10.12 -24.45
C ALA A 33 -6.34 -10.65 -23.28
N PHE A 34 -6.96 -9.75 -22.51
CA PHE A 34 -7.54 -10.09 -21.19
C PHE A 34 -9.01 -9.68 -21.01
N GLY A 35 -9.61 -8.99 -21.99
CA GLY A 35 -10.98 -8.48 -21.93
C GLY A 35 -11.11 -7.16 -21.17
N PRO A 36 -12.29 -6.50 -21.27
CA PRO A 36 -12.56 -5.24 -20.58
C PRO A 36 -12.68 -5.42 -19.06
N VAL A 37 -12.58 -4.31 -18.33
CA VAL A 37 -12.93 -4.25 -16.91
C VAL A 37 -14.43 -4.53 -16.76
N ARG A 38 -14.78 -5.51 -15.91
CA ARG A 38 -16.17 -5.92 -15.67
C ARG A 38 -16.74 -5.34 -14.39
N SER A 39 -15.90 -5.17 -13.38
CA SER A 39 -16.29 -4.61 -12.10
C SER A 39 -15.12 -3.91 -11.43
N VAL A 40 -15.46 -2.96 -10.56
CA VAL A 40 -14.52 -2.27 -9.68
C VAL A 40 -15.01 -2.41 -8.25
N ALA A 41 -14.12 -2.81 -7.35
CA ALA A 41 -14.36 -2.89 -5.92
C ALA A 41 -13.32 -2.10 -5.14
N GLU A 42 -13.68 -1.69 -3.93
CA GLU A 42 -12.78 -1.05 -2.99
C GLU A 42 -12.15 -2.10 -2.06
N PHE A 43 -10.86 -1.96 -1.79
CA PHE A 43 -10.09 -2.84 -0.92
C PHE A 43 -9.18 -2.01 -0.01
N PHE A 44 -9.06 -2.39 1.25
CA PHE A 44 -8.36 -1.61 2.26
C PHE A 44 -7.23 -2.43 2.86
N ILE A 45 -5.98 -1.97 2.74
CA ILE A 45 -4.82 -2.68 3.32
C ILE A 45 -4.41 -1.99 4.63
N PRO A 46 -4.28 -2.72 5.76
CA PRO A 46 -3.81 -2.15 7.01
C PRO A 46 -2.31 -1.86 6.94
N PHE A 47 -1.91 -0.71 7.47
CA PHE A 47 -0.54 -0.30 7.65
C PHE A 47 -0.29 0.08 9.12
N GLN A 48 0.80 -0.44 9.68
CA GLN A 48 1.35 0.02 10.95
C GLN A 48 2.27 1.20 10.69
N LEU A 49 2.15 2.22 11.53
CA LEU A 49 2.91 3.47 11.40
C LEU A 49 4.12 3.47 12.32
N PHE A 50 5.23 4.00 11.82
CA PHE A 50 6.47 4.12 12.58
C PHE A 50 7.05 5.52 12.40
N GLN A 51 7.52 6.08 13.51
CA GLN A 51 8.43 7.22 13.51
C GLN A 51 9.84 6.67 13.31
N VAL A 52 10.40 6.89 12.13
CA VAL A 52 11.75 6.45 11.79
C VAL A 52 12.70 7.62 11.89
N GLU A 53 13.78 7.41 12.64
CA GLU A 53 14.87 8.37 12.75
C GLU A 53 16.14 7.79 12.14
N ILE A 54 16.79 8.60 11.32
CA ILE A 54 18.01 8.26 10.60
C ILE A 54 19.07 9.29 10.99
N LEU A 55 20.13 8.83 11.65
CA LEU A 55 21.30 9.63 11.96
C LEU A 55 22.45 9.20 11.06
N ASN A 56 23.01 10.14 10.30
CA ASN A 56 24.17 9.91 9.44
C ASN A 56 25.15 11.08 9.55
N SER A 57 26.35 10.82 10.07
CA SER A 57 27.40 11.84 10.20
C SER A 57 26.94 13.14 10.89
N GLY A 58 26.10 13.02 11.93
CA GLY A 58 25.52 14.14 12.66
C GLY A 58 24.28 14.79 12.01
N LYS A 59 23.90 14.39 10.79
CA LYS A 59 22.63 14.81 10.18
C LYS A 59 21.50 13.90 10.66
N ARG A 60 20.44 14.52 11.18
CA ARG A 60 19.21 13.86 11.62
C ARG A 60 18.13 14.03 10.55
N ASP A 61 17.53 12.92 10.15
CA ASP A 61 16.38 12.87 9.25
C ASP A 61 15.28 12.05 9.93
N GLN A 62 14.07 12.61 9.99
CA GLN A 62 12.92 12.01 10.66
C GLN A 62 11.79 11.86 9.67
N ARG A 63 11.20 10.66 9.62
CA ARG A 63 10.15 10.31 8.66
C ARG A 63 9.07 9.47 9.32
N VAL A 64 7.83 9.69 8.90
CA VAL A 64 6.71 8.81 9.24
C VAL A 64 6.54 7.82 8.11
N LEU A 65 6.67 6.53 8.41
CA LEU A 65 6.59 5.47 7.40
C LEU A 65 5.54 4.42 7.81
N GLY A 66 4.73 4.00 6.85
CA GLY A 66 3.82 2.89 6.97
C GLY A 66 4.45 1.60 6.45
N LEU A 67 4.30 0.52 7.21
CA LEU A 67 4.57 -0.85 6.78
C LEU A 67 3.25 -1.61 6.66
N ASP A 68 3.04 -2.37 5.58
CA ASP A 68 1.83 -3.20 5.45
C ASP A 68 1.78 -4.23 6.57
N ALA A 69 0.68 -4.22 7.33
CA ALA A 69 0.53 -5.04 8.54
C ALA A 69 0.14 -6.49 8.24
N VAL A 70 -0.06 -6.85 6.96
CA VAL A 70 -0.45 -8.20 6.55
C VAL A 70 0.78 -9.08 6.34
N THR A 71 1.75 -8.60 5.55
CA THR A 71 2.91 -9.40 5.13
C THR A 71 4.24 -8.68 5.35
N GLY A 72 4.23 -7.36 5.46
CA GLY A 72 5.41 -6.52 5.48
C GLY A 72 6.20 -6.60 4.18
N SER A 73 5.58 -6.95 3.04
CA SER A 73 6.24 -7.12 1.73
C SER A 73 6.10 -5.91 0.79
N LEU A 74 5.06 -5.09 0.99
CA LEU A 74 4.76 -3.92 0.15
C LEU A 74 5.84 -2.84 0.31
N ASP A 75 5.92 -1.91 -0.62
CA ASP A 75 6.87 -0.80 -0.47
C ASP A 75 6.43 0.10 0.70
N LEU A 76 7.40 0.72 1.38
CA LEU A 76 7.09 1.57 2.54
C LEU A 76 6.22 2.75 2.10
N TYR A 77 5.16 3.00 2.86
CA TYR A 77 4.28 4.11 2.59
C TYR A 77 4.80 5.35 3.33
N ALA A 78 5.50 6.24 2.63
CA ALA A 78 5.94 7.50 3.23
C ALA A 78 4.78 8.47 3.48
N PHE A 79 4.81 9.11 4.64
CA PHE A 79 3.94 10.22 5.03
C PHE A 79 4.82 11.45 5.31
N GLU A 80 4.42 12.61 4.81
CA GLU A 80 5.11 13.87 5.13
C GLU A 80 4.91 14.24 6.60
N GLN A 81 3.70 14.01 7.10
CA GLN A 81 3.29 14.17 8.49
C GLN A 81 2.22 13.12 8.82
N LEU A 82 1.91 12.96 10.11
CA LEU A 82 0.82 12.07 10.51
C LEU A 82 -0.52 12.54 9.90
N PRO A 83 -1.33 11.63 9.34
CA PRO A 83 -2.59 11.99 8.72
C PRO A 83 -3.54 12.68 9.70
N GLY A 84 -3.95 13.90 9.38
CA GLY A 84 -4.87 14.70 10.19
C GLY A 84 -6.33 14.26 10.06
N PRO A 85 -7.25 14.87 10.84
CA PRO A 85 -8.68 14.52 10.80
C PRO A 85 -9.34 14.69 9.43
N GLY A 86 -8.85 15.63 8.60
CA GLY A 86 -9.36 15.85 7.24
C GLY A 86 -8.89 14.83 6.21
N GLU A 87 -7.80 14.11 6.49
CA GLU A 87 -7.19 13.11 5.60
C GLU A 87 -7.63 11.70 5.92
N VAL A 88 -8.41 11.53 6.99
CA VAL A 88 -8.84 10.24 7.52
C VAL A 88 -10.37 10.17 7.53
N VAL A 89 -10.89 9.00 7.18
CA VAL A 89 -12.31 8.67 7.21
C VAL A 89 -12.52 7.34 7.91
N PHE A 90 -13.68 7.17 8.54
CA PHE A 90 -14.09 5.88 9.09
C PHE A 90 -14.98 5.16 8.09
N VAL A 91 -14.64 3.92 7.78
CA VAL A 91 -15.37 3.11 6.79
C VAL A 91 -15.82 1.81 7.44
N GLU A 92 -17.05 1.41 7.19
CA GLU A 92 -17.53 0.08 7.53
C GLU A 92 -17.35 -0.83 6.32
N THR A 93 -16.53 -1.86 6.45
CA THR A 93 -16.23 -2.76 5.34
C THR A 93 -15.91 -4.17 5.81
N ARG A 94 -16.00 -5.10 4.86
CA ARG A 94 -15.44 -6.45 4.97
C ARG A 94 -14.23 -6.64 4.06
N ASN A 95 -13.95 -5.67 3.17
CA ASN A 95 -12.89 -5.76 2.18
C ASN A 95 -11.55 -5.29 2.76
N CYS A 96 -11.20 -5.84 3.92
CA CYS A 96 -9.97 -5.53 4.63
C CYS A 96 -9.37 -6.83 5.17
N PRO A 97 -8.10 -7.15 4.86
CA PRO A 97 -7.39 -8.23 5.51
C PRO A 97 -7.10 -7.85 6.96
N LEU A 98 -6.94 -8.87 7.81
CA LEU A 98 -6.51 -8.67 9.19
C LEU A 98 -5.03 -8.28 9.23
N PRO A 99 -4.62 -7.42 10.18
CA PRO A 99 -3.21 -7.25 10.51
C PRO A 99 -2.70 -8.57 11.10
N LEU A 100 -1.68 -9.16 10.47
CA LEU A 100 -1.08 -10.44 10.87
C LEU A 100 0.34 -10.28 11.39
N LEU A 101 0.95 -9.11 11.23
CA LEU A 101 2.29 -8.84 11.72
C LEU A 101 2.29 -8.38 13.17
N GLU A 102 3.04 -9.10 13.99
CA GLU A 102 3.41 -8.69 15.33
C GLU A 102 4.35 -7.48 15.29
N GLU A 103 4.23 -6.62 16.29
CA GLU A 103 4.93 -5.33 16.35
C GLU A 103 6.47 -5.49 16.31
N GLU A 104 7.01 -6.47 17.04
CA GLU A 104 8.46 -6.75 17.03
C GLU A 104 8.94 -7.13 15.63
N LYS A 105 8.16 -7.96 14.92
CA LYS A 105 8.50 -8.37 13.57
C LYS A 105 8.39 -7.23 12.57
N ALA A 106 7.35 -6.41 12.70
CA ALA A 106 7.16 -5.21 11.91
C ALA A 106 8.33 -4.23 12.08
N ARG A 107 8.79 -4.04 13.33
CA ARG A 107 9.96 -3.22 13.64
C ARG A 107 11.24 -3.73 12.97
N GLU A 108 11.49 -5.04 12.98
CA GLU A 108 12.63 -5.62 12.25
C GLU A 108 12.54 -5.35 10.74
N LEU A 109 11.36 -5.58 10.16
CA LEU A 109 11.13 -5.44 8.72
C LEU A 109 11.29 -3.99 8.26
N ILE A 110 10.76 -3.02 9.01
CA ILE A 110 10.89 -1.60 8.63
C ILE A 110 12.34 -1.13 8.70
N LEU A 111 13.09 -1.50 9.75
CA LEU A 111 14.51 -1.17 9.86
C LEU A 111 15.32 -1.77 8.70
N GLY A 112 15.03 -3.02 8.33
CA GLY A 112 15.65 -3.68 7.18
C GLY A 112 15.34 -2.97 5.85
N LYS A 113 14.09 -2.57 5.64
CA LYS A 113 13.68 -1.84 4.43
C LYS A 113 14.28 -0.45 4.34
N VAL A 114 14.26 0.33 5.42
CA VAL A 114 14.86 1.67 5.47
C VAL A 114 16.36 1.57 5.17
N ARG A 115 17.04 0.62 5.81
CA ARG A 115 18.46 0.35 5.56
C ARG A 115 18.73 0.05 4.09
N ARG A 116 17.92 -0.81 3.45
CA ARG A 116 18.04 -1.13 2.02
C ARG A 116 17.85 0.10 1.13
N VAL A 117 16.84 0.94 1.41
CA VAL A 117 16.60 2.19 0.67
C VAL A 117 17.79 3.14 0.78
N LEU A 118 18.34 3.33 1.98
CA LEU A 118 19.52 4.17 2.21
C LEU A 118 20.74 3.64 1.45
N PHE A 119 20.98 2.33 1.49
CA PHE A 119 22.08 1.70 0.75
C PHE A 119 21.97 1.88 -0.76
N THR A 120 20.74 1.84 -1.30
CA THR A 120 20.50 1.99 -2.74
C THR A 120 20.69 3.46 -3.18
N THR A 121 20.41 4.42 -2.29
CA THR A 121 20.44 5.86 -2.60
C THR A 121 21.86 6.46 -2.51
N GLY A 122 22.83 5.78 -1.89
CA GLY A 122 24.22 6.25 -1.89
C GLY A 122 25.14 5.56 -0.87
N PHE A 123 25.67 4.40 -1.24
CA PHE A 123 26.63 3.59 -0.46
C PHE A 123 27.82 4.39 0.11
N PHE A 124 28.29 5.41 -0.62
CA PHE A 124 29.51 6.15 -0.30
C PHE A 124 29.37 7.30 0.71
N ARG A 125 28.15 7.63 1.17
CA ARG A 125 27.90 8.77 2.09
C ARG A 125 27.44 8.37 3.50
N MET A 126 27.46 7.08 3.84
CA MET A 126 27.04 6.60 5.16
C MET A 126 28.25 6.45 6.08
N ARG A 127 28.36 7.31 7.10
CA ARG A 127 29.29 7.15 8.23
C ARG A 127 28.50 7.24 9.53
N ASN A 128 28.77 6.31 10.45
CA ASN A 128 28.06 6.20 11.74
C ASN A 128 26.53 6.19 11.58
N LEU A 129 26.02 5.38 10.63
CA LEU A 129 24.59 5.27 10.37
C LEU A 129 23.88 4.61 11.56
N GLN A 130 22.96 5.33 12.19
CA GLN A 130 22.03 4.79 13.18
C GLN A 130 20.61 4.96 12.66
N ILE A 131 19.80 3.91 12.80
CA ILE A 131 18.40 3.91 12.41
C ILE A 131 17.61 3.38 13.59
N SER A 132 16.63 4.14 14.05
CA SER A 132 15.63 3.70 15.02
C SER A 132 14.23 3.82 14.41
N ALA A 133 13.31 3.00 14.91
CA ALA A 133 11.93 2.98 14.47
C ALA A 133 11.04 2.76 15.70
N GLU A 134 10.31 3.79 16.07
CA GLU A 134 9.35 3.75 17.18
C GLU A 134 7.94 3.55 16.61
N PRO A 135 7.16 2.57 17.09
CA PRO A 135 5.80 2.36 16.64
C PRO A 135 4.92 3.53 17.05
N ILE A 136 4.03 3.94 16.15
CA ILE A 136 3.02 4.95 16.42
C ILE A 136 1.70 4.20 16.66
N ALA A 137 1.08 4.45 17.81
CA ALA A 137 -0.14 3.78 18.19
C ALA A 137 -1.27 3.99 17.17
N GLY A 138 -1.93 2.89 16.82
CA GLY A 138 -3.04 2.86 15.89
C GLY A 138 -2.63 2.46 14.47
N GLU A 139 -3.55 1.76 13.82
CA GLU A 139 -3.40 1.34 12.44
C GLU A 139 -4.07 2.34 11.50
N ILE A 140 -3.61 2.36 10.26
CA ILE A 140 -4.28 3.10 9.19
C ILE A 140 -4.47 2.21 7.98
N TYR A 141 -5.67 2.26 7.41
CA TYR A 141 -5.99 1.52 6.21
C TYR A 141 -5.81 2.40 4.99
N ILE A 142 -5.10 1.90 3.99
CA ILE A 142 -4.91 2.60 2.73
C ILE A 142 -5.94 2.05 1.73
N PRO A 143 -6.79 2.91 1.13
CA PRO A 143 -7.77 2.49 0.15
C PRO A 143 -7.12 2.20 -1.20
N TYR A 144 -7.55 1.10 -1.80
CA TYR A 144 -7.17 0.67 -3.14
C TYR A 144 -8.41 0.36 -3.97
N TRP A 145 -8.39 0.78 -5.23
CA TRP A 145 -9.38 0.34 -6.22
C TRP A 145 -8.88 -0.92 -6.91
N VAL A 146 -9.76 -1.91 -7.03
CA VAL A 146 -9.49 -3.18 -7.71
C VAL A 146 -10.37 -3.29 -8.93
N GLY A 147 -9.78 -3.28 -10.11
CA GLY A 147 -10.45 -3.57 -11.38
C GLY A 147 -10.36 -5.05 -11.73
N PHE A 148 -11.51 -5.70 -11.91
CA PHE A 148 -11.61 -7.11 -12.26
C PHE A 148 -11.76 -7.27 -13.77
N ARG A 149 -10.92 -8.12 -14.36
CA ARG A 149 -10.88 -8.45 -15.80
C ARG A 149 -10.85 -9.96 -16.00
N GLY A 150 -11.26 -10.42 -17.18
CA GLY A 150 -11.12 -11.82 -17.57
C GLY A 150 -12.27 -12.37 -18.42
N ARG A 151 -12.04 -13.53 -19.00
CA ARG A 151 -13.03 -14.40 -19.67
C ARG A 151 -13.02 -15.76 -18.98
N GLY A 152 -14.19 -16.29 -18.61
CA GLY A 152 -14.32 -17.59 -17.94
C GLY A 152 -13.76 -17.59 -16.51
N ALA A 153 -13.04 -18.66 -16.15
CA ALA A 153 -12.56 -18.91 -14.78
C ALA A 153 -11.24 -18.19 -14.39
N GLN A 154 -10.60 -17.47 -15.33
CA GLN A 154 -9.35 -16.74 -15.05
C GLN A 154 -9.66 -15.27 -14.74
N ALA A 155 -9.78 -14.95 -13.46
CA ALA A 155 -9.87 -13.57 -12.99
C ALA A 155 -8.47 -12.95 -12.96
N ARG A 156 -8.30 -11.82 -13.65
CA ARG A 156 -7.13 -10.94 -13.54
C ARG A 156 -7.55 -9.65 -12.85
N PHE A 157 -6.64 -9.10 -12.04
CA PHE A 157 -6.90 -7.89 -11.30
C PHE A 157 -5.86 -6.81 -11.64
N VAL A 158 -6.32 -5.58 -11.74
CA VAL A 158 -5.50 -4.37 -11.69
C VAL A 158 -5.82 -3.67 -10.37
N VAL A 159 -4.80 -3.17 -9.68
CA VAL A 159 -4.96 -2.50 -8.39
C VAL A 159 -4.39 -1.10 -8.49
N MET A 160 -5.10 -0.12 -7.95
CA MET A 160 -4.67 1.27 -7.90
C MET A 160 -4.72 1.77 -6.46
N ASP A 161 -3.64 2.41 -6.02
CA ASP A 161 -3.61 3.20 -4.80
C ASP A 161 -4.54 4.41 -4.97
N ALA A 162 -5.64 4.44 -4.19
CA ALA A 162 -6.65 5.47 -4.32
C ALA A 162 -6.22 6.81 -3.70
N VAL A 163 -5.14 6.84 -2.91
CA VAL A 163 -4.58 8.06 -2.32
C VAL A 163 -3.53 8.66 -3.27
N ARG A 164 -2.62 7.83 -3.78
CA ARG A 164 -1.49 8.26 -4.64
C ARG A 164 -1.82 8.27 -6.13
N ARG A 165 -3.00 7.80 -6.53
CA ARG A 165 -3.45 7.68 -7.92
C ARG A 165 -2.48 6.85 -8.78
N ARG A 166 -1.94 5.76 -8.21
CA ARG A 166 -0.88 4.95 -8.85
C ARG A 166 -1.32 3.51 -9.04
N ILE A 167 -1.10 2.97 -10.24
CA ILE A 167 -1.26 1.53 -10.49
C ILE A 167 -0.18 0.75 -9.75
N GLU A 168 -0.62 -0.20 -8.93
CA GLU A 168 0.23 -1.02 -8.09
C GLU A 168 0.67 -2.33 -8.77
N GLY A 169 1.83 -2.81 -8.33
CA GLY A 169 2.54 -3.92 -8.95
C GLY A 169 2.09 -5.31 -8.51
N ALA A 170 2.94 -6.31 -8.78
CA ALA A 170 2.69 -7.71 -8.44
C ALA A 170 2.52 -7.95 -6.93
N LYS A 171 3.21 -7.21 -6.07
CA LYS A 171 3.14 -7.41 -4.61
C LYS A 171 1.72 -7.21 -4.06
N VAL A 172 1.09 -6.08 -4.40
CA VAL A 172 -0.28 -5.76 -3.96
C VAL A 172 -1.28 -6.75 -4.57
N ARG A 173 -1.10 -7.10 -5.85
CA ARG A 173 -1.95 -8.10 -6.52
C ARG A 173 -1.86 -9.48 -5.86
N ASN A 174 -0.66 -9.91 -5.49
CA ASN A 174 -0.45 -11.19 -4.81
C ASN A 174 -1.09 -11.19 -3.42
N LEU A 175 -0.93 -10.11 -2.64
CA LEU A 175 -1.58 -9.96 -1.34
C LEU A 175 -3.11 -10.06 -1.48
N LEU A 176 -3.69 -9.31 -2.43
CA LEU A 176 -5.13 -9.35 -2.71
C LEU A 176 -5.57 -10.75 -3.13
N GLN A 177 -4.84 -11.41 -4.04
CA GLN A 177 -5.17 -12.75 -4.51
C GLN A 177 -5.15 -13.76 -3.36
N THR A 178 -4.09 -13.77 -2.54
CA THR A 178 -3.97 -14.64 -1.37
C THR A 178 -5.13 -14.41 -0.40
N TRP A 179 -5.48 -13.16 -0.12
CA TRP A 179 -6.60 -12.82 0.75
C TRP A 179 -7.96 -13.26 0.18
N LEU A 180 -8.20 -13.05 -1.12
CA LEU A 180 -9.43 -13.51 -1.78
C LEU A 180 -9.57 -15.04 -1.73
N THR A 181 -8.47 -15.78 -1.88
CA THR A 181 -8.47 -17.24 -1.80
C THR A 181 -8.55 -17.77 -0.37
N SER A 182 -8.13 -17.01 0.64
CA SER A 182 -8.24 -17.43 2.05
C SER A 182 -9.64 -17.23 2.64
N MET A 183 -10.55 -16.59 1.90
CA MET A 183 -11.95 -16.40 2.31
C MET A 183 -12.90 -17.51 1.78
N GLN A 184 -12.36 -18.53 1.12
CA GLN A 184 -13.08 -19.75 0.74
C GLN A 184 -13.10 -20.75 1.89
#